data_AF-A0A0L8HBZ0-F1
#
_entry.id   AF-A0A0L8HBZ0-F1
#
_cell.length_a   1.000
_cell.length_b   1.000
_cell.length_c   1.000
_cell.angle_alpha   90.00
_cell.angle_beta   90.00
_cell.angle_gamma   90.00
#
_symmetry.space_group_name_H-M   'P 1'
#
loop_
_entity.id
_entity.type
_entity.pdbx_description
1 polymer ?
#
loop_
_entity_poly.entity_id
_entity_poly.type
_entity_poly.pdbx_seq_one_letter_code
_entity_poly.pdbx_strand_id
1 'polypeptide(L)'
;SEIYCRITGHWIAGEWNLISVTLEWVHVVECHYSYNVAELYKPFVKDWHITKKIQVLVTDNARNLISAVNQTGFALIPCFAHRLQLSILHGFKAANTETLFVKYRKIIGHFKHSPIHTSEL
;
A
#
# COMPACT_ATOMS: atom_id res chain seq x y z
N SER A 1 -10.43 2.48 12.65
CA SER A 1 -10.13 3.57 11.69
C SER A 1 -10.83 3.29 10.38
N GLU A 2 -11.14 4.30 9.57
CA GLU A 2 -11.60 4.05 8.20
C GLU A 2 -10.40 3.68 7.33
N ILE A 3 -10.49 2.56 6.61
CA ILE A 3 -9.44 2.11 5.69
C ILE A 3 -10.00 2.24 4.27
N TYR A 4 -9.24 2.89 3.38
CA TYR A 4 -9.61 3.00 1.98
C TYR A 4 -8.54 2.34 1.11
N CYS A 5 -8.96 1.56 0.13
CA CYS A 5 -8.11 0.95 -0.88
C CYS A 5 -8.38 1.64 -2.22
N ARG A 6 -7.34 2.18 -2.86
CA ARG A 6 -7.45 2.74 -4.21
C ARG A 6 -6.94 1.72 -5.22
N ILE A 7 -7.71 1.47 -6.27
CA ILE A 7 -7.33 0.63 -7.39
C ILE A 7 -6.98 1.52 -8.59
N THR A 8 -5.77 1.35 -9.12
CA THR A 8 -5.29 2.07 -10.30
C THR A 8 -4.89 1.09 -11.40
N GLY A 9 -5.32 1.39 -12.62
CA GLY A 9 -4.92 0.67 -13.82
C GLY A 9 -3.74 1.36 -14.48
N HIS A 10 -2.76 0.58 -14.93
CA HIS A 10 -1.58 1.07 -15.64
C HIS A 10 -1.37 0.25 -16.91
N TRP A 11 -1.15 0.92 -18.04
CA TRP A 11 -0.82 0.27 -19.32
C TRP A 11 -0.03 1.20 -20.23
N ILE A 12 0.67 0.62 -21.21
CA ILE A 12 1.38 1.38 -22.23
C ILE A 12 0.48 1.50 -23.46
N ALA A 13 0.19 2.73 -23.88
CA ALA A 13 -0.55 3.04 -25.10
C ALA A 13 0.40 3.23 -26.29
N GLY A 14 -0.10 3.75 -27.41
CA GLY A 14 0.74 4.10 -28.57
C GLY A 14 1.90 5.02 -28.19
N GLU A 15 3.00 4.93 -28.95
CA GLU A 15 4.18 5.78 -28.77
C GLU A 15 4.83 5.67 -27.37
N TRP A 16 4.79 4.50 -26.74
CA TRP A 16 5.39 4.25 -25.41
C TRP A 16 4.83 5.12 -24.29
N ASN A 17 3.60 5.63 -24.45
CA ASN A 17 2.99 6.48 -23.45
C ASN A 17 2.40 5.64 -22.29
N LEU A 18 2.89 5.85 -21.07
CA LEU A 18 2.35 5.20 -19.87
C LEU A 18 1.06 5.90 -19.43
N ILE A 19 -0.05 5.17 -19.50
CA ILE A 19 -1.34 5.62 -19.01
C ILE A 19 -1.57 5.08 -17.60
N SER A 20 -2.04 5.96 -16.72
CA SER A 20 -2.37 5.64 -15.33
C SER A 20 -3.73 6.24 -14.99
N VAL A 21 -4.69 5.39 -14.62
CA VAL A 21 -6.07 5.82 -14.32
C VAL A 21 -6.51 5.23 -12.98
N THR A 22 -7.13 6.07 -12.14
CA THR A 22 -7.83 5.59 -10.95
C THR A 22 -9.14 4.96 -11.39
N LEU A 23 -9.28 3.66 -11.10
CA LEU A 23 -10.47 2.91 -11.49
C LEU A 23 -11.49 2.91 -10.35
N GLU A 24 -11.06 2.77 -9.10
CA GLU A 24 -11.99 2.72 -7.98
C GLU A 24 -11.36 3.12 -6.64
N TRP A 25 -12.21 3.60 -5.73
CA TRP A 25 -11.93 3.74 -4.30
C TRP A 25 -12.86 2.81 -3.53
N VAL A 26 -12.28 1.91 -2.75
CA VAL A 26 -13.04 0.92 -1.98
C VAL A 26 -12.85 1.20 -0.50
N HIS A 27 -13.96 1.40 0.21
CA HIS A 27 -13.95 1.51 1.66
C HIS A 27 -13.88 0.11 2.27
N VAL A 28 -12.93 -0.10 3.19
CA VAL A 28 -12.61 -1.38 3.82
C VAL A 28 -12.97 -1.29 5.31
N VAL A 29 -13.99 -2.03 5.72
CA VAL A 29 -14.48 -2.07 7.11
C VAL A 29 -13.65 -3.08 7.93
N GLU A 30 -12.96 -2.60 8.97
CA GLU A 30 -11.96 -3.34 9.76
C GLU A 30 -12.42 -4.71 10.33
N CYS A 31 -13.70 -4.89 10.69
CA CYS A 31 -14.21 -6.18 11.20
C CYS A 31 -14.19 -7.32 10.16
N HIS A 32 -14.08 -6.97 8.88
CA HIS A 32 -14.01 -7.93 7.78
C HIS A 32 -12.60 -7.99 7.18
N TYR A 33 -11.53 -7.81 7.95
CA TYR A 33 -10.17 -7.99 7.41
C TYR A 33 -9.82 -9.47 7.09
N SER A 34 -10.76 -10.39 7.38
CA SER A 34 -10.85 -11.77 6.84
C SER A 34 -11.60 -11.85 5.51
N TYR A 35 -12.16 -10.75 5.02
CA TYR A 35 -12.71 -10.61 3.67
C TYR A 35 -11.57 -10.87 2.72
N ASN A 36 -11.70 -12.00 2.05
CA ASN A 36 -10.79 -12.44 1.05
C ASN A 36 -10.71 -11.33 0.01
N VAL A 37 -9.62 -10.59 -0.05
CA VAL A 37 -9.43 -9.46 -0.98
C VAL A 37 -9.71 -9.87 -2.44
N ALA A 38 -9.68 -11.17 -2.75
CA ALA A 38 -10.14 -11.75 -3.99
C ALA A 38 -11.62 -11.45 -4.28
N GLU A 39 -12.48 -11.44 -3.26
CA GLU A 39 -13.90 -11.04 -3.35
C GLU A 39 -14.08 -9.55 -3.61
N LEU A 40 -13.08 -8.73 -3.30
CA LEU A 40 -13.06 -7.30 -3.64
C LEU A 40 -12.66 -7.10 -5.11
N TYR A 41 -11.68 -7.88 -5.58
CA TYR A 41 -11.19 -7.77 -6.95
C TYR A 41 -12.09 -8.45 -7.99
N LYS A 42 -12.74 -9.59 -7.69
CA LYS A 42 -13.55 -10.35 -8.67
C LYS A 42 -14.72 -9.54 -9.26
N PRO A 43 -15.54 -8.83 -8.47
CA PRO A 43 -16.60 -7.97 -9.00
C PRO A 43 -16.01 -6.81 -9.81
N PHE A 44 -15.01 -6.13 -9.26
CA PHE A 44 -14.32 -5.01 -9.92
C PHE A 44 -13.81 -5.37 -11.33
N VAL A 45 -13.05 -6.46 -11.46
CA VAL A 45 -12.48 -6.85 -12.78
C VAL A 45 -13.56 -7.26 -13.78
N LYS A 46 -14.73 -7.70 -13.29
CA LYS A 46 -15.90 -8.02 -14.11
C LYS A 46 -16.62 -6.74 -14.55
N ASP A 47 -16.85 -5.80 -13.63
CA ASP A 47 -17.57 -4.54 -13.87
C ASP A 47 -16.82 -3.64 -14.85
N TRP A 48 -15.49 -3.61 -14.76
CA TRP A 48 -14.64 -2.91 -15.72
C TRP A 48 -14.39 -3.69 -17.02
N HIS A 49 -14.88 -4.93 -17.13
CA HIS A 49 -14.65 -5.83 -18.27
C HIS A 49 -13.16 -6.02 -18.62
N ILE A 50 -12.32 -6.17 -17.59
CA ILE A 50 -10.86 -6.28 -17.71
C ILE A 50 -10.29 -7.64 -17.26
N THR A 51 -11.13 -8.63 -16.97
CA THR A 51 -10.70 -9.95 -16.44
C THR A 51 -9.58 -10.60 -17.26
N LYS A 52 -9.59 -10.46 -18.59
CA LYS A 52 -8.58 -11.02 -19.50
C LYS A 52 -7.46 -10.03 -19.88
N LYS A 53 -7.49 -8.81 -19.35
CA LYS A 53 -6.56 -7.72 -19.66
C LYS A 53 -5.54 -7.48 -18.55
N ILE A 54 -5.73 -8.11 -17.39
CA ILE A 54 -4.82 -8.00 -16.25
C ILE A 54 -3.68 -9.00 -16.41
N GLN A 55 -2.46 -8.49 -16.56
CA GLN A 55 -1.26 -9.31 -16.60
C GLN A 55 -0.64 -9.47 -15.21
N VAL A 56 -0.65 -8.40 -14.42
CA VAL A 56 -0.01 -8.37 -13.10
C VAL A 56 -0.79 -7.48 -12.15
N LEU A 57 -0.77 -7.85 -10.86
CA LEU A 57 -1.21 -7.00 -9.77
C LEU A 57 0.00 -6.51 -8.99
N VAL A 58 0.00 -5.22 -8.63
CA VAL A 58 1.03 -4.61 -7.80
C VAL A 58 0.42 -4.20 -6.48
N THR A 59 0.99 -4.64 -5.36
CA THR A 59 0.41 -4.38 -4.03
C THR A 59 1.47 -4.01 -3.00
N ASP A 60 1.08 -3.33 -1.92
CA ASP A 60 1.98 -2.88 -0.84
C ASP A 60 2.54 -4.02 0.05
N ASN A 61 2.36 -5.28 -0.35
CA ASN A 61 2.85 -6.47 0.34
C ASN A 61 2.18 -6.71 1.71
N ALA A 62 0.98 -6.17 1.95
CA ALA A 62 0.14 -6.59 3.05
C ALA A 62 -0.17 -8.10 2.96
N ARG A 63 0.14 -8.87 4.01
CA ARG A 63 0.03 -10.35 4.02
C ARG A 63 -1.35 -10.86 3.54
N ASN A 64 -2.41 -10.18 3.96
CA ASN A 64 -3.77 -10.57 3.61
C ASN A 64 -4.08 -10.33 2.12
N LEU A 65 -3.50 -9.26 1.56
CA LEU A 65 -3.63 -8.87 0.17
C LEU A 65 -2.88 -9.87 -0.74
N ILE A 66 -1.68 -10.30 -0.34
CA ILE A 66 -0.91 -11.34 -1.03
C ILE A 66 -1.67 -12.66 -1.06
N SER A 67 -2.18 -13.11 0.09
CA SER A 67 -2.92 -14.38 0.20
C SER A 67 -4.13 -14.42 -0.73
N ALA A 68 -4.87 -13.31 -0.79
CA ALA A 68 -6.02 -13.17 -1.65
C ALA A 68 -5.68 -13.11 -3.14
N VAL A 69 -4.65 -12.34 -3.53
CA VAL A 69 -4.22 -12.28 -4.94
C VAL A 69 -3.75 -13.65 -5.42
N ASN A 70 -3.06 -14.43 -4.58
CA ASN A 70 -2.66 -15.79 -4.94
C ASN A 70 -3.85 -16.70 -5.27
N GLN A 71 -5.05 -16.43 -4.75
CA GLN A 71 -6.27 -17.17 -5.08
C GLN A 71 -6.93 -16.73 -6.39
N THR A 72 -6.52 -15.59 -6.96
CA THR A 72 -7.09 -15.06 -8.21
C THR A 72 -6.42 -15.62 -9.47
N GLY A 73 -5.23 -16.23 -9.34
CA GLY A 73 -4.43 -16.72 -10.46
C GLY A 73 -3.64 -15.64 -11.20
N PHE A 74 -3.74 -14.37 -10.80
CA PHE A 74 -2.92 -13.29 -11.35
C PHE A 74 -1.47 -13.35 -10.83
N ALA A 75 -0.53 -12.96 -11.69
CA ALA A 75 0.84 -12.72 -11.23
C ALA A 75 0.88 -11.52 -10.27
N LEU A 76 1.69 -11.62 -9.22
CA LEU A 76 1.80 -10.61 -8.18
C LEU A 76 3.22 -10.06 -8.11
N ILE A 77 3.35 -8.73 -8.16
CA ILE A 77 4.59 -8.02 -7.90
C ILE A 77 4.42 -7.20 -6.61
N PRO A 78 5.25 -7.40 -5.57
CA PRO A 78 5.21 -6.56 -4.39
C PRO A 78 5.72 -5.15 -4.71
N CYS A 79 5.18 -4.16 -4.01
CA CYS A 79 5.54 -2.76 -4.16
C CYS A 79 7.01 -2.54 -3.85
N PHE A 80 7.73 -2.00 -4.83
CA PHE A 80 9.15 -1.68 -4.69
C PHE A 80 9.43 -0.76 -3.50
N ALA A 81 8.63 0.30 -3.32
CA ALA A 81 8.82 1.25 -2.23
C ALA A 81 8.70 0.58 -0.85
N HIS A 82 7.74 -0.33 -0.67
CA HIS A 82 7.59 -1.07 0.57
C HIS A 82 8.78 -2.01 0.81
N ARG A 83 9.23 -2.72 -0.24
CA ARG A 83 10.42 -3.59 -0.17
C ARG A 83 11.68 -2.81 0.18
N LEU A 84 11.87 -1.64 -0.44
CA LEU A 84 12.98 -0.75 -0.15
C LEU A 84 12.94 -0.26 1.31
N GLN A 85 11.77 0.15 1.80
CA GLN A 85 11.59 0.56 3.18
C GLN A 85 11.99 -0.57 4.15
N LEU A 86 11.56 -1.81 3.90
CA LEU A 86 11.95 -2.96 4.72
C LEU A 86 13.46 -3.22 4.68
N SER A 87 14.09 -3.12 3.50
CA SER A 87 15.55 -3.26 3.36
C SER A 87 16.31 -2.21 4.17
N ILE A 88 15.86 -0.95 4.15
CA ILE A 88 16.44 0.14 4.94
C ILE A 88 16.29 -0.15 6.44
N LEU A 89 15.10 -0.55 6.88
CA LEU A 89 14.84 -0.89 8.29
C LEU A 89 15.70 -2.08 8.76
N HIS A 90 15.91 -3.08 7.91
CA HIS A 90 16.84 -4.17 8.19
C HIS A 90 18.29 -3.70 8.32
N GLY A 91 18.73 -2.77 7.46
CA GLY A 91 20.05 -2.15 7.58
C GLY A 91 20.24 -1.42 8.90
N PHE A 92 19.25 -0.64 9.34
CA PHE A 92 19.28 0.03 10.64
C PHE A 92 19.35 -0.94 11.81
N LYS A 93 18.59 -2.05 11.74
CA LYS A 93 18.62 -3.10 12.76
C LYS A 93 19.99 -3.78 12.82
N ALA A 94 20.57 -4.12 11.67
CA ALA A 94 21.90 -4.73 11.60
C ALA A 94 23.00 -3.80 12.16
N ALA A 95 22.81 -2.48 12.05
CA ALA A 95 23.69 -1.48 12.64
C ALA A 95 23.41 -1.18 14.13
N ASN A 96 22.51 -1.93 14.80
CA ASN A 96 22.12 -1.74 16.21
C ASN A 96 21.71 -0.29 16.56
N THR A 97 21.04 0.38 15.63
CA THR A 97 20.67 1.80 15.76
C THR A 97 19.37 2.03 16.55
N GLU A 98 18.76 0.99 17.15
CA GLU A 98 17.46 1.13 17.80
C GLU A 98 17.46 2.19 18.91
N THR A 99 18.55 2.28 19.67
CA THR A 99 18.68 3.26 20.77
C THR A 99 18.69 4.71 20.28
N LEU A 100 19.26 4.97 19.09
CA LEU A 100 19.24 6.28 18.46
C LEU A 100 17.81 6.65 18.05
N PHE A 101 17.08 5.74 17.41
CA PHE A 101 15.68 5.99 17.03
C PHE A 101 14.77 6.25 18.22
N VAL A 102 15.00 5.59 19.37
CA VAL A 102 14.26 5.88 20.61
C VAL A 102 14.52 7.32 21.08
N LYS A 103 15.78 7.78 21.07
CA LYS A 103 16.12 9.16 21.44
C LYS A 103 15.48 10.17 20.48
N TYR A 104 15.59 9.95 19.17
CA TYR A 104 14.96 10.82 18.16
C TYR A 104 13.43 10.89 18.33
N ARG A 105 12.77 9.75 18.55
CA ARG A 105 11.31 9.72 18.79
C ARG A 105 10.91 10.49 20.05
N LYS A 106 11.71 10.44 21.12
CA LYS A 106 11.46 11.23 22.34
C LYS A 106 11.55 12.74 22.05
N ILE A 107 12.55 13.18 21.30
CA ILE A 107 12.72 14.58 20.91
C ILE A 107 11.52 15.03 20.05
N ILE A 108 11.19 14.27 19.01
CA ILE A 108 10.04 14.57 18.15
C ILE A 108 8.73 14.61 18.95
N GLY A 109 8.53 13.65 19.87
CA GLY A 109 7.37 13.61 20.75
C GLY A 109 7.26 14.84 21.64
N HIS A 110 8.38 15.31 22.20
CA HIS A 110 8.43 16.54 22.99
C HIS A 110 7.98 17.75 22.16
N PHE A 111 8.45 17.91 20.92
CA PHE A 111 8.04 19.02 20.06
C PHE A 111 6.58 18.91 19.59
N LYS A 112 6.08 17.71 19.30
CA LYS A 112 4.67 17.50 18.92
C LYS A 112 3.68 17.77 20.04
N HIS A 113 4.10 17.63 21.31
CA HIS A 113 3.26 17.88 22.48
C HIS A 113 3.52 19.23 23.14
N SER A 114 4.48 20.01 22.63
CA SER A 114 4.75 21.35 23.14
C SER A 114 3.77 22.35 22.50
N PRO A 115 3.08 23.19 23.28
CA PRO A 115 2.14 24.20 22.76
C PRO A 115 2.82 25.39 22.05
N ILE A 116 4.14 25.35 21.81
CA ILE A 116 4.95 26.51 21.41
C ILE A 116 4.86 26.84 19.89
N HIS A 117 3.97 26.23 19.12
CA HIS A 117 3.69 26.70 17.74
C HIS A 117 2.23 26.45 17.29
N THR A 118 1.25 26.92 18.07
CA THR A 118 -0.16 27.02 17.59
C THR A 118 -0.64 28.47 17.45
N SER A 119 0.25 29.45 17.60
CA SER A 119 -0.06 30.86 17.32
C SER A 119 1.01 31.44 16.40
N GLU A 120 0.84 31.19 15.10
CA GLU A 120 1.25 32.05 13.98
C GLU A 120 1.20 31.20 12.70
N LEU A 121 -0.01 31.02 12.17
CA LEU A 121 -0.35 30.86 10.75
C LEU A 121 -1.81 31.33 10.58
#